data_AF-A0AAU1MS46-F1
#
_entry.id   AF-A0AAU1MS46-F1
#
_cell.length_a   1.000
_cell.length_b   1.000
_cell.length_c   1.000
_cell.angle_alpha   90.00
_cell.angle_beta   90.00
_cell.angle_gamma   90.00
#
_symmetry.space_group_name_H-M   'P 1'
#
loop_
_entity.id
_entity.type
_entity.pdbx_description
1 polymer ?
#
loop_
_entity_poly.entity_id
_entity_poly.type
_entity_poly.pdbx_seq_one_letter_code
_entity_poly.pdbx_strand_id
1 'polypeptide(L)'
;MARHPQPRHITLGGREAVALTLEEYEQLIASRRQIGGQSARVRVLAQRAEESEELLREIEALVGCPSHGCHGLRDLRGNEGGGGEAGEPAGAKDTDCLRCALMALLLRHRESTGGPPGAVGEECCSPSSQ
;
A
#
# COMPACT_ATOMS: atom_id res chain seq x y z
N MET A 1 8.59 -20.48 29.18
CA MET A 1 9.55 -20.65 28.07
C MET A 1 9.20 -21.95 27.35
N ALA A 2 8.81 -21.88 26.08
CA ALA A 2 8.44 -23.07 25.32
C ALA A 2 9.69 -23.92 25.09
N ARG A 3 9.75 -25.11 25.69
CA ARG A 3 10.84 -26.05 25.43
C ARG A 3 10.71 -26.55 23.99
N HIS A 4 11.80 -26.59 23.25
CA HIS A 4 11.79 -27.20 21.93
C HIS A 4 11.66 -28.72 22.09
N PRO A 5 10.79 -29.40 21.31
CA PRO A 5 10.73 -30.85 21.33
C PRO A 5 12.10 -31.42 20.96
N GLN A 6 12.57 -32.44 21.67
CA GLN A 6 13.88 -33.06 21.41
C GLN A 6 13.67 -34.31 20.53
N PRO A 7 13.98 -34.27 19.22
CA PRO A 7 13.74 -35.40 18.34
C PRO A 7 14.68 -36.54 18.70
N ARG A 8 14.13 -37.74 18.95
CA ARG A 8 14.91 -38.96 19.16
C ARG A 8 14.73 -39.87 17.96
N HIS A 9 15.78 -40.00 17.16
CA HIS A 9 15.77 -40.88 15.99
C HIS A 9 15.87 -42.34 16.42
N ILE A 10 14.98 -43.18 15.90
CA ILE A 10 14.91 -44.62 16.14
C ILE A 10 14.66 -45.35 14.84
N THR A 11 14.91 -46.67 14.81
CA THR A 11 14.52 -47.55 13.71
C THR A 11 13.45 -48.52 14.19
N LEU A 12 12.28 -48.50 13.54
CA LEU A 12 11.14 -49.37 13.83
C LEU A 12 10.88 -50.26 12.61
N GLY A 13 11.09 -51.57 12.74
CA GLY A 13 10.87 -52.52 11.64
C GLY A 13 11.69 -52.21 10.38
N GLY A 14 12.92 -51.69 10.55
CA GLY A 14 13.80 -51.30 9.44
C GLY A 14 13.48 -49.93 8.80
N ARG A 15 12.52 -49.16 9.36
CA ARG A 15 12.20 -47.80 8.91
C ARG A 15 12.63 -46.78 9.95
N GLU A 16 13.17 -45.65 9.49
CA GLU A 16 13.48 -44.52 10.37
C GLU A 16 12.19 -43.91 10.92
N ALA A 17 12.22 -43.58 12.22
CA ALA A 17 11.14 -42.91 12.92
C ALA A 17 11.70 -41.95 13.98
N VAL A 18 10.87 -41.01 14.42
CA VAL A 18 11.19 -40.09 15.51
C VAL A 18 10.26 -40.40 16.68
N ALA A 19 10.84 -40.71 17.84
CA ALA A 19 10.11 -40.84 19.08
C ALA A 19 10.01 -39.48 19.78
N LEU A 20 8.79 -39.13 20.17
CA LEU A 20 8.48 -37.99 21.02
C LEU A 20 7.69 -38.49 22.23
N THR A 21 7.85 -37.83 23.37
CA THR A 21 6.89 -37.99 24.47
C THR A 21 5.53 -37.42 24.08
N LEU A 22 4.46 -37.80 24.80
CA LEU A 22 3.13 -37.26 24.53
C LEU A 22 3.08 -35.74 24.67
N GLU A 23 3.72 -35.20 25.72
CA GLU A 23 3.81 -33.75 25.97
C GLU A 23 4.52 -33.02 24.82
N GLU A 24 5.64 -33.55 24.33
CA GLU A 24 6.36 -32.97 23.18
C GLU A 24 5.53 -33.02 21.89
N TYR A 25 4.77 -34.10 21.67
CA TYR A 25 3.87 -34.22 20.52
C TYR A 25 2.73 -33.20 20.58
N GLU A 26 2.08 -33.05 21.74
CA GLU A 26 1.02 -32.07 21.93
C GLU A 26 1.53 -30.64 21.72
N GLN A 27 2.71 -30.33 22.27
CA GLN A 27 3.36 -29.04 22.09
C GLN A 27 3.72 -28.79 20.61
N LEU A 28 4.20 -29.80 19.88
CA LEU A 28 4.49 -29.71 18.46
C LEU A 28 3.23 -29.44 17.63
N ILE A 29 2.13 -30.13 17.91
CA ILE A 29 0.85 -29.90 17.22
C ILE A 29 0.29 -28.51 17.54
N ALA A 30 0.38 -28.06 18.79
CA ALA A 30 -0.03 -26.72 19.18
C ALA A 30 0.80 -25.64 18.46
N SER A 31 2.13 -25.80 18.43
CA SER A 31 3.04 -24.91 17.71
C SER A 31 2.74 -24.87 16.21
N ARG A 32 2.54 -26.03 15.57
CA ARG A 32 2.15 -26.13 14.16
C ARG A 32 0.85 -25.40 13.87
N ARG A 33 -0.17 -25.52 14.75
CA ARG A 33 -1.44 -24.80 14.62
C ARG A 33 -1.26 -23.29 14.75
N GLN A 34 -0.45 -22.85 15.71
CA GLN A 34 -0.15 -21.43 15.89
C GLN A 34 0.54 -20.86 14.65
N ILE A 35 1.58 -21.53 14.14
CA ILE A 35 2.28 -21.11 12.92
C ILE A 35 1.31 -21.08 11.74
N GLY A 36 0.51 -22.13 11.55
CA GLY A 36 -0.51 -22.16 10.49
C GLY A 36 -1.51 -21.00 10.58
N GLY A 37 -1.96 -20.67 11.79
CA GLY A 37 -2.83 -19.51 12.03
C GLY A 37 -2.16 -18.17 11.73
N GLN A 38 -0.89 -18.00 12.11
CA GLN A 38 -0.13 -16.79 11.81
C GLN A 38 0.12 -16.64 10.31
N SER A 39 0.54 -17.70 9.63
CA SER A 39 0.74 -17.69 8.18
C SER A 39 -0.55 -17.35 7.43
N ALA A 40 -1.71 -17.87 7.88
CA ALA A 40 -3.00 -17.51 7.29
C ALA A 40 -3.32 -16.02 7.48
N ARG A 41 -3.05 -15.44 8.65
CA ARG A 41 -3.25 -14.01 8.92
C ARG A 41 -2.34 -13.14 8.06
N VAL A 42 -1.06 -13.49 7.97
CA VAL A 42 -0.09 -12.78 7.11
C VAL A 42 -0.54 -12.81 5.66
N ARG A 43 -1.04 -13.95 5.16
CA ARG A 43 -1.56 -14.06 3.80
C ARG A 43 -2.75 -13.13 3.54
N VAL A 44 -3.70 -13.07 4.47
CA VAL A 44 -4.85 -12.15 4.35
C VAL A 44 -4.38 -10.69 4.38
N LEU A 45 -3.47 -10.34 5.30
CA LEU A 45 -2.95 -8.97 5.38
C LEU A 45 -2.19 -8.57 4.12
N ALA A 46 -1.39 -9.47 3.54
CA ALA A 46 -0.71 -9.24 2.27
C ALA A 46 -1.71 -8.97 1.13
N GLN A 47 -2.75 -9.80 1.01
CA GLN A 47 -3.80 -9.59 0.01
C GLN A 47 -4.49 -8.22 0.17
N ARG A 48 -4.78 -7.83 1.42
CA ARG A 48 -5.39 -6.51 1.71
C ARG A 48 -4.46 -5.34 1.38
N ALA A 49 -3.16 -5.52 1.60
CA ALA A 49 -2.18 -4.51 1.23
C ALA A 49 -2.10 -4.34 -0.30
N GLU A 50 -2.06 -5.45 -1.04
CA GLU A 50 -2.08 -5.45 -2.51
C GLU A 50 -3.36 -4.79 -3.07
N GLU A 51 -4.54 -5.16 -2.54
CA GLU A 51 -5.82 -4.52 -2.91
C GLU A 51 -5.80 -3.00 -2.65
N SER A 52 -5.22 -2.58 -1.53
CA SER A 52 -5.13 -1.16 -1.18
C SER A 52 -4.17 -0.40 -2.09
N GLU A 53 -3.05 -1.01 -2.45
CA GLU A 53 -2.10 -0.43 -3.41
C GLU A 53 -2.71 -0.26 -4.80
N GLU A 54 -3.51 -1.22 -5.27
CA GLU A 54 -4.20 -1.13 -6.55
C GLU A 54 -5.19 0.03 -6.57
N LEU A 55 -6.03 0.16 -5.53
CA LEU A 55 -6.96 1.29 -5.40
C LEU A 55 -6.24 2.64 -5.36
N LEU A 56 -5.09 2.73 -4.68
CA LEU A 56 -4.30 3.97 -4.67
C LEU A 56 -3.76 4.32 -6.06
N ARG A 57 -3.34 3.33 -6.84
CA ARG A 57 -2.89 3.55 -8.23
C ARG A 57 -4.05 3.97 -9.12
N GLU A 58 -5.25 3.42 -8.93
CA GLU A 58 -6.44 3.84 -9.66
C GLU A 58 -6.80 5.30 -9.35
N ILE A 59 -6.77 5.70 -8.07
CA ILE A 59 -7.00 7.09 -7.68
C ILE A 59 -5.92 8.00 -8.28
N GLU A 60 -4.65 7.59 -8.24
CA GLU A 60 -3.54 8.33 -8.85
C GLU A 60 -3.77 8.54 -10.36
N ALA A 61 -4.21 7.50 -11.08
CA ALA A 61 -4.54 7.59 -12.50
C ALA A 61 -5.73 8.53 -12.77
N LEU A 62 -6.77 8.50 -11.93
CA LEU A 62 -7.95 9.36 -12.08
C LEU A 62 -7.66 10.83 -11.77
N VAL A 63 -6.72 11.10 -10.86
CA VAL A 63 -6.37 12.46 -10.43
C VAL A 63 -5.21 13.04 -11.25
N GLY A 64 -4.37 12.20 -11.85
CA GLY A 64 -3.15 12.57 -12.57
C GLY A 64 -3.31 13.37 -13.87
N CYS A 65 -4.52 13.73 -14.30
CA CYS A 65 -4.74 14.62 -15.45
C CYS A 65 -4.51 16.09 -15.06
N PRO A 66 -3.50 16.78 -15.64
CA PRO A 66 -3.20 18.16 -15.29
C PRO A 66 -4.14 19.13 -16.01
N SER A 67 -5.07 19.71 -15.27
CA SER A 67 -5.60 21.03 -15.60
C SER A 67 -4.46 22.04 -15.43
N HIS A 68 -4.08 22.67 -16.55
CA HIS A 68 -3.08 23.73 -16.57
C HIS A 68 -3.55 24.90 -15.71
N GLY A 69 -3.05 25.03 -14.47
CA GLY A 69 -3.35 26.21 -13.67
C GLY A 69 -3.14 26.16 -12.16
N CYS A 70 -2.87 25.01 -11.54
CA CYS A 70 -2.60 25.00 -10.10
C CYS A 70 -1.17 25.39 -9.76
N HIS A 71 -0.96 26.68 -9.53
CA HIS A 71 0.21 27.17 -8.80
C HIS A 71 0.21 26.51 -7.42
N GLY A 72 1.25 25.71 -7.19
CA GLY A 72 1.26 24.68 -6.16
C GLY A 72 1.06 25.18 -4.73
N LEU A 73 0.76 24.21 -3.86
CA LEU A 73 0.82 24.26 -2.40
C LEU A 73 2.24 24.53 -1.87
N ARG A 74 2.90 25.58 -2.37
CA ARG A 74 4.03 26.25 -1.72
C ARG A 74 3.56 27.62 -1.28
N ASP A 75 2.96 27.67 -0.09
CA ASP A 75 3.33 28.62 0.98
C ASP A 75 2.25 28.63 2.07
N LEU A 76 2.42 27.80 3.10
CA LEU A 76 1.80 28.02 4.41
C LEU A 76 2.55 29.08 5.23
N ARG A 77 3.18 30.07 4.58
CA ARG A 77 3.80 31.21 5.26
C ARG A 77 4.04 32.39 4.31
N GLY A 78 3.07 33.30 4.28
CA GLY A 78 3.36 34.73 4.18
C GLY A 78 2.86 35.45 2.94
N ASN A 79 2.10 36.51 3.23
CA ASN A 79 2.07 37.79 2.54
C ASN A 79 0.91 38.08 1.57
N GLU A 80 0.39 39.29 1.74
CA GLU A 80 -0.87 39.83 1.25
C GLU A 80 -0.74 40.44 -0.16
N GLY A 81 -1.88 40.50 -0.87
CA GLY A 81 -2.22 41.63 -1.75
C GLY A 81 -1.99 41.47 -3.26
N GLY A 82 -3.05 41.72 -4.04
CA GLY A 82 -2.92 42.05 -5.47
C GLY A 82 -4.14 41.63 -6.31
N GLY A 83 -5.09 42.54 -6.51
CA GLY A 83 -6.30 42.31 -7.31
C GLY A 83 -6.05 42.16 -8.81
N GLY A 84 -7.04 41.57 -9.48
CA GLY A 84 -7.13 41.42 -10.93
C GLY A 84 -8.32 40.55 -11.31
N GLU A 85 -9.51 41.14 -11.42
CA GLU A 85 -10.70 40.49 -11.94
C GLU A 85 -10.53 40.16 -13.43
N ALA A 86 -10.50 38.88 -13.74
CA ALA A 86 -11.02 38.33 -14.99
C ALA A 86 -11.84 37.10 -14.60
N GLY A 87 -13.12 37.11 -14.94
CA GLY A 87 -14.07 36.06 -14.59
C GLY A 87 -13.67 34.70 -15.16
N GLU A 88 -12.98 33.91 -14.35
CA GLU A 88 -12.82 32.48 -14.55
C GLU A 88 -13.91 31.74 -13.77
N PRO A 89 -14.42 30.60 -14.27
CA PRO A 89 -15.44 29.83 -13.57
C PRO A 89 -14.86 29.41 -12.22
N ALA A 90 -15.34 30.04 -11.15
CA ALA A 90 -14.84 29.87 -9.79
C ALA A 90 -14.84 28.40 -9.30
N GLY A 91 -15.58 27.51 -9.97
CA GLY A 91 -15.59 26.08 -9.69
C GLY A 91 -14.41 25.28 -10.25
N ALA A 92 -13.75 25.71 -11.33
CA ALA A 92 -12.67 24.94 -11.96
C ALA A 92 -11.39 24.97 -11.12
N LYS A 93 -11.01 26.17 -10.63
CA LYS A 93 -9.80 26.36 -9.81
C LYS A 93 -9.86 25.61 -8.48
N ASP A 94 -11.05 25.50 -7.87
CA ASP A 94 -11.21 24.84 -6.57
C ASP A 94 -11.08 23.30 -6.69
N THR A 95 -11.65 22.71 -7.75
CA THR A 95 -11.47 21.28 -8.04
C THR A 95 -10.04 20.94 -8.48
N ASP A 96 -9.35 21.84 -9.17
CA ASP A 96 -7.97 21.65 -9.57
C ASP A 96 -7.04 21.71 -8.35
N CYS A 97 -7.30 22.63 -7.42
CA CYS A 97 -6.59 22.73 -6.14
C CYS A 97 -6.77 21.47 -5.29
N LEU A 98 -7.97 20.87 -5.28
CA LEU A 98 -8.24 19.60 -4.62
C LEU A 98 -7.48 18.43 -5.28
N ARG A 99 -7.44 18.36 -6.61
CA ARG A 99 -6.69 17.33 -7.35
C ARG A 99 -5.20 17.40 -7.03
N CYS A 100 -4.61 18.60 -7.04
CA CYS A 100 -3.21 18.79 -6.65
C CYS A 100 -2.94 18.40 -5.19
N ALA A 101 -3.83 18.74 -4.26
CA ALA A 101 -3.71 18.33 -2.86
C ALA A 101 -3.80 16.80 -2.68
N LEU A 102 -4.69 16.15 -3.43
CA LEU A 102 -4.83 14.69 -3.45
C LEU A 102 -3.58 14.02 -4.05
N MET A 103 -3.04 14.51 -5.16
CA MET A 103 -1.78 14.00 -5.72
C MET A 103 -0.62 14.16 -4.75
N ALA A 104 -0.49 15.30 -4.09
CA ALA A 104 0.55 15.52 -3.08
C ALA A 104 0.38 14.60 -1.85
N LEU A 105 -0.86 14.20 -1.52
CA LEU A 105 -1.12 13.21 -0.48
C LEU A 105 -0.74 11.80 -0.92
N LEU A 106 -1.12 11.39 -2.14
CA LEU A 106 -0.79 10.08 -2.72
C LEU A 106 0.72 9.88 -2.86
N LEU A 107 1.43 10.90 -3.34
CA LEU A 107 2.91 10.88 -3.45
C LEU A 107 3.58 10.68 -2.08
N ARG A 108 3.17 11.46 -1.06
CA ARG A 108 3.69 11.29 0.31
C ARG A 108 3.39 9.92 0.87
N HIS A 109 2.22 9.35 0.57
CA HIS A 109 1.88 8.01 1.02
C HIS A 109 2.81 6.96 0.39
N ARG A 110 3.11 7.07 -0.91
CA ARG A 110 4.03 6.17 -1.62
C ARG A 110 5.46 6.24 -1.09
N GLU A 111 5.96 7.44 -0.77
CA GLU A 111 7.28 7.62 -0.16
C GLU A 111 7.35 6.95 1.23
N SER A 112 6.25 6.97 1.98
CA SER A 112 6.16 6.30 3.28
C SER A 112 6.04 4.77 3.18
N THR A 113 5.58 4.22 2.05
CA THR A 113 5.37 2.78 1.86
C THR A 113 6.41 2.10 0.97
N GLY A 114 7.28 2.86 0.30
CA GLY A 114 8.41 2.32 -0.49
C GLY A 114 8.02 1.72 -1.85
N GLY A 115 6.84 2.05 -2.40
CA GLY A 115 6.35 1.50 -3.66
C GLY A 115 7.09 2.02 -4.92
N PRO A 116 7.36 1.17 -5.93
CA PRO A 116 8.14 1.54 -7.13
C PRO A 116 7.38 2.54 -8.01
N PRO A 117 8.04 3.55 -8.62
CA PRO A 117 7.39 4.62 -9.38
C PRO A 117 6.52 4.04 -10.50
N GLY A 118 5.21 4.32 -10.45
CA GLY A 118 4.30 3.99 -11.54
C GLY A 118 4.60 4.93 -12.70
N ALA A 119 4.77 4.38 -13.90
CA ALA A 119 4.88 5.18 -15.10
C ALA A 119 3.58 5.98 -15.26
N VAL A 120 3.68 7.28 -15.03
CA VAL A 120 2.60 8.23 -15.29
C VAL A 120 2.36 8.18 -16.79
N GLY A 121 1.20 7.68 -17.22
CA GLY A 121 0.85 7.52 -18.62
C GLY A 121 0.83 8.88 -19.33
N GLU A 122 1.85 9.15 -20.14
CA GLU A 122 1.95 10.26 -21.09
C GLU A 122 1.00 10.09 -22.29
N GLU A 123 -0.30 9.86 -22.07
CA GLU A 123 -1.29 9.82 -23.15
C GLU A 123 -2.60 10.48 -22.67
N CYS A 124 -2.59 11.78 -22.43
CA CYS A 124 -3.83 12.53 -22.10
C CYS A 124 -4.04 13.83 -22.89
N CYS A 125 -3.17 14.19 -23.85
CA CYS A 125 -3.34 15.40 -24.65
C CYS A 125 -3.27 15.12 -26.16
N SER A 126 -4.37 14.65 -26.75
CA SER A 126 -4.65 14.94 -28.17
C SER A 126 -5.59 16.13 -28.24
N PRO A 127 -5.14 17.32 -28.71
CA PRO A 127 -6.06 18.43 -28.95
C PRO A 127 -6.86 18.15 -30.22
N SER A 128 -8.15 17.85 -30.06
CA SER A 128 -9.10 17.90 -31.17
C SER A 128 -9.28 19.37 -31.58
N SER A 129 -8.54 19.79 -32.60
CA SER A 129 -8.81 21.03 -33.33
C SER A 129 -10.09 20.86 -34.16
N GLN A 130 -11.06 21.76 -33.97
CA GLN A 130 -11.91 22.32 -35.02
C GLN A 130 -12.62 23.57 -34.51
#